data_AF-A0A2A3D9E4-F1
#
_entry.id   AF-A0A2A3D9E4-F1
#
_cell.length_a   1.000
_cell.length_b   1.000
_cell.length_c   1.000
_cell.angle_alpha   90.00
_cell.angle_beta   90.00
_cell.angle_gamma   90.00
#
_symmetry.space_group_name_H-M   'P 1'
#
loop_
_entity.id
_entity.type
_entity.pdbx_description
1 polymer ?
#
loop_
_entity_poly.entity_id
_entity_poly.type
_entity_poly.pdbx_seq_one_letter_code
_entity_poly.pdbx_strand_id
1 'polypeptide(L)'
;MTKIGGQALAYIDAFSANDALIKQLGEGNAYLAWVMALYLEEPDVEALASEGITDGPNDKKIDFIYLDRDTKRVIFAQGYLSGGKQDSAPANKAADLNTAAAWLMSGDLANVPETLREIIVECREAIDEGEVEGIELLYVHNLPESVNVTRELQTAAQHLQKTLGSASISVVARELGISRTEHIFATQESHIDVKDIVHFPSDVKFSESGPKWEASVSSVPGLWLHELYSKYEDRLFSANYRGFLGISRRRRINNGIRQSAELKPKDFWVFNNGITLLTLGKRESKAGVELTGISIINGAQTTGSIGSIDLKKNDIKSVNVLCRVIQCSDPETISEIVRYNNTQNEITTWDQFSNDSEQNRIFKEFEELGHTYVRKRGFRAAGDQIGIEEVAQPLLAFHGRYQDGIRGKNQIFERNLYIRTRSKIKKLGISF
;
A
#
# COMPACT_ATOMS: atom_id res chain seq x y z
N MET A 1 -22.09 16.32 -20.34
CA MET A 1 -22.40 16.20 -18.89
C MET A 1 -23.01 14.83 -18.58
N THR A 2 -22.14 13.91 -18.18
CA THR A 2 -22.50 12.57 -17.71
C THR A 2 -22.95 12.71 -16.24
N LYS A 3 -24.03 12.04 -15.84
CA LYS A 3 -24.60 12.13 -14.48
C LYS A 3 -24.76 10.72 -13.93
N ILE A 4 -24.40 10.49 -12.67
CA ILE A 4 -24.85 9.33 -11.89
C ILE A 4 -25.98 9.84 -10.97
N GLY A 5 -27.18 9.26 -11.06
CA GLY A 5 -28.29 9.59 -10.15
C GLY A 5 -28.75 11.06 -10.13
N GLY A 6 -28.34 11.88 -11.10
CA GLY A 6 -28.67 13.31 -11.17
C GLY A 6 -27.62 14.28 -10.60
N GLN A 7 -26.55 13.79 -9.96
CA GLN A 7 -25.43 14.61 -9.48
C GLN A 7 -24.40 14.89 -10.59
N ALA A 8 -23.79 16.07 -10.54
CA ALA A 8 -22.62 16.42 -11.34
C ALA A 8 -21.40 15.65 -10.83
N LEU A 9 -20.53 15.21 -11.73
CA LEU A 9 -19.33 14.42 -11.40
C LEU A 9 -18.17 15.39 -11.19
N ALA A 10 -17.73 15.56 -9.94
CA ALA A 10 -16.73 16.55 -9.57
C ALA A 10 -15.38 16.26 -10.25
N TYR A 11 -15.02 14.99 -10.43
CA TYR A 11 -13.76 14.63 -11.06
C TYR A 11 -13.72 15.03 -12.55
N ILE A 12 -14.86 15.00 -13.26
CA ILE A 12 -14.89 15.37 -14.68
C ILE A 12 -14.68 16.87 -14.84
N ASP A 13 -15.30 17.66 -13.97
CA ASP A 13 -15.12 19.12 -13.97
C ASP A 13 -13.67 19.47 -13.59
N ALA A 14 -13.10 18.78 -12.59
CA ALA A 14 -11.70 18.94 -12.20
C ALA A 14 -10.72 18.55 -13.32
N PHE A 15 -10.93 17.41 -13.99
CA PHE A 15 -10.15 17.00 -15.16
C PHE A 15 -10.24 18.06 -16.28
N SER A 16 -11.45 18.52 -16.59
CA SER A 16 -11.70 19.50 -17.66
C SER A 16 -11.01 20.84 -17.43
N ALA A 17 -10.63 21.16 -16.18
CA ALA A 17 -9.87 22.37 -15.87
C ALA A 17 -8.38 22.27 -16.26
N ASN A 18 -7.87 21.08 -16.62
CA ASN A 18 -6.47 20.85 -17.00
C ASN A 18 -6.23 21.09 -18.50
N ASP A 19 -6.58 22.29 -18.98
CA ASP A 19 -6.51 22.66 -20.41
C ASP A 19 -5.11 22.49 -21.01
N ALA A 20 -4.05 22.73 -20.23
CA ALA A 20 -2.67 22.59 -20.67
C ALA A 20 -2.32 21.11 -20.97
N LEU A 21 -2.63 20.22 -20.02
CA LEU A 21 -2.42 18.78 -20.15
C LEU A 21 -3.20 18.21 -21.35
N ILE A 22 -4.46 18.62 -21.51
CA ILE A 22 -5.32 18.18 -22.63
C ILE A 22 -4.74 18.63 -23.98
N LYS A 23 -4.22 19.86 -24.07
CA LYS A 23 -3.59 20.36 -25.30
C LYS A 23 -2.29 19.62 -25.63
N GLN A 24 -1.54 19.20 -24.63
CA GLN A 24 -0.25 18.54 -24.79
C GLN A 24 -0.40 17.07 -25.22
N LEU A 25 -1.27 16.31 -24.53
CA LEU A 25 -1.37 14.84 -24.71
C LEU A 25 -2.55 14.42 -25.59
N GLY A 26 -3.49 15.33 -25.86
CA GLY A 26 -4.80 14.99 -26.39
C GLY A 26 -5.72 14.43 -25.31
N GLU A 27 -7.04 14.60 -25.49
CA GLU A 27 -8.04 14.38 -24.44
C GLU A 27 -8.01 12.96 -23.85
N GLY A 28 -7.82 11.92 -24.68
CA GLY A 28 -7.79 10.52 -24.25
C GLY A 28 -6.58 10.19 -23.37
N ASN A 29 -5.37 10.55 -23.83
CA ASN A 29 -4.14 10.29 -23.07
C ASN A 29 -4.05 11.20 -21.84
N ALA A 30 -4.51 12.45 -21.92
CA ALA A 30 -4.62 13.33 -20.76
C ALA A 30 -5.56 12.75 -19.70
N TYR A 31 -6.71 12.20 -20.10
CA TYR A 31 -7.64 11.56 -19.17
C TYR A 31 -7.03 10.34 -18.50
N LEU A 32 -6.37 9.46 -19.28
CA LEU A 32 -5.67 8.29 -18.76
C LEU A 32 -4.59 8.70 -17.75
N ALA A 33 -3.71 9.63 -18.13
CA ALA A 33 -2.63 10.13 -17.27
C ALA A 33 -3.16 10.72 -15.97
N TRP A 34 -4.20 11.54 -16.05
CA TRP A 34 -4.78 12.21 -14.90
C TRP A 34 -5.42 11.22 -13.94
N VAL A 35 -6.22 10.26 -14.43
CA VAL A 35 -6.80 9.21 -13.58
C VAL A 35 -5.72 8.30 -12.99
N MET A 36 -4.67 8.00 -13.74
CA MET A 36 -3.52 7.24 -13.23
C MET A 36 -2.76 8.01 -12.15
N ALA A 37 -2.57 9.32 -12.30
CA ALA A 37 -1.98 10.16 -11.27
C ALA A 37 -2.84 10.19 -9.99
N LEU A 38 -4.17 10.29 -10.13
CA LEU A 38 -5.07 10.13 -8.98
C LEU A 38 -4.94 8.75 -8.33
N TYR A 39 -4.85 7.68 -9.14
CA TYR A 39 -4.75 6.31 -8.64
C TYR A 39 -3.42 6.04 -7.91
N LEU A 40 -2.34 6.61 -8.43
CA LEU A 40 -0.97 6.48 -7.91
C LEU A 40 -0.64 7.49 -6.81
N GLU A 41 -1.49 8.49 -6.60
CA GLU A 41 -1.23 9.66 -5.74
C GLU A 41 0.02 10.46 -6.20
N GLU A 42 0.26 10.51 -7.51
CA GLU A 42 1.38 11.25 -8.08
C GLU A 42 0.99 12.70 -8.38
N PRO A 43 1.65 13.71 -7.75
CA PRO A 43 1.28 15.10 -7.93
C PRO A 43 1.72 15.66 -9.30
N ASP A 44 2.77 15.08 -9.90
CA ASP A 44 3.30 15.51 -11.20
C ASP A 44 2.74 14.63 -12.32
N VAL A 45 1.57 15.03 -12.82
CA VAL A 45 0.86 14.31 -13.90
C VAL A 45 1.65 14.34 -15.20
N GLU A 46 2.42 15.40 -15.46
CA GLU A 46 3.20 15.54 -16.69
C GLU A 46 4.42 14.62 -16.69
N ALA A 47 5.14 14.52 -15.57
CA ALA A 47 6.22 13.57 -15.40
C ALA A 47 5.71 12.12 -15.53
N LEU A 48 4.62 11.79 -14.82
CA LEU A 48 4.00 10.47 -14.90
C LEU A 48 3.56 10.13 -16.32
N ALA A 49 2.98 11.09 -17.05
CA ALA A 49 2.59 10.91 -18.44
C ALA A 49 3.80 10.63 -19.34
N SER A 50 4.89 11.38 -19.15
CA SER A 50 6.11 11.21 -19.95
C SER A 50 6.81 9.88 -19.70
N GLU A 51 6.72 9.35 -18.48
CA GLU A 51 7.32 8.06 -18.11
C GLU A 51 6.43 6.88 -18.50
N GLY A 52 5.12 7.01 -18.31
CA GLY A 52 4.21 5.87 -18.35
C GLY A 52 3.36 5.73 -19.61
N ILE A 53 3.05 6.81 -20.33
CA ILE A 53 2.19 6.73 -21.53
C ILE A 53 2.98 6.20 -22.71
N THR A 54 2.38 5.23 -23.38
CA THR A 54 2.99 4.54 -24.53
C THR A 54 2.24 4.94 -25.79
N ASP A 55 2.69 6.02 -26.43
CA ASP A 55 2.03 6.56 -27.62
C ASP A 55 2.63 5.97 -28.92
N GLY A 56 1.78 5.41 -29.78
CA GLY A 56 2.16 5.06 -31.15
C GLY A 56 1.49 3.82 -31.76
N PRO A 57 1.48 3.69 -33.10
CA PRO A 57 0.90 2.57 -33.84
C PRO A 57 1.78 1.30 -33.73
N ASN A 58 2.03 0.81 -32.51
CA ASN A 58 2.61 -0.50 -32.18
C ASN A 58 2.73 -0.74 -30.66
N ASP A 59 1.98 0.00 -29.85
CA ASP A 59 1.94 -0.04 -28.37
C ASP A 59 1.54 -1.38 -27.74
N LYS A 60 1.22 -2.39 -28.56
CA LYS A 60 0.86 -3.75 -28.14
C LYS A 60 -0.30 -3.81 -27.14
N LYS A 61 -1.20 -2.83 -27.19
CA LYS A 61 -2.35 -2.70 -26.26
C LYS A 61 -1.93 -2.39 -24.82
N ILE A 62 -0.85 -1.65 -24.69
CA ILE A 62 -0.44 -1.02 -23.44
C ILE A 62 -0.59 0.47 -23.74
N ASP A 63 -1.52 1.16 -23.07
CA ASP A 63 -1.65 2.61 -23.20
C ASP A 63 -0.86 3.32 -22.09
N PHE A 64 -0.63 2.62 -20.98
CA PHE A 64 0.17 3.06 -19.84
C PHE A 64 0.88 1.89 -19.15
N ILE A 65 2.15 2.06 -18.79
CA ILE A 65 2.93 1.11 -18.00
C ILE A 65 3.78 1.86 -16.97
N TYR A 66 3.82 1.37 -15.73
CA TYR A 66 4.60 2.01 -14.67
C TYR A 66 5.17 0.98 -13.69
N LEU A 67 6.44 1.12 -13.36
CA LEU A 67 7.13 0.33 -12.33
C LEU A 67 7.22 1.17 -11.05
N ASP A 68 6.29 0.92 -10.12
CA ASP A 68 6.28 1.55 -8.81
C ASP A 68 7.24 0.77 -7.89
N ARG A 69 8.48 1.26 -7.78
CA ARG A 69 9.52 0.65 -6.94
C ARG A 69 9.27 0.84 -5.45
N ASP A 70 8.57 1.90 -5.05
CA ASP A 70 8.25 2.20 -3.65
C ASP A 70 7.27 1.17 -3.08
N THR A 71 6.23 0.84 -3.85
CA THR A 71 5.22 -0.14 -3.44
C THR A 71 5.43 -1.53 -4.05
N LYS A 72 6.50 -1.70 -4.84
CA LYS A 72 6.91 -2.96 -5.47
C LYS A 72 5.85 -3.53 -6.40
N ARG A 73 5.30 -2.71 -7.27
CA ARG A 73 4.23 -3.09 -8.19
C ARG A 73 4.53 -2.70 -9.63
N VAL A 74 4.12 -3.55 -10.56
CA VAL A 74 4.03 -3.19 -11.98
C VAL A 74 2.57 -2.91 -12.31
N ILE A 75 2.31 -1.79 -12.98
CA ILE A 75 0.97 -1.34 -13.29
C ILE A 75 0.82 -1.20 -14.80
N PHE A 76 -0.21 -1.83 -15.35
CA PHE A 76 -0.63 -1.69 -16.74
C PHE A 76 -1.99 -1.02 -16.77
N ALA A 77 -2.17 -0.06 -17.68
CA ALA A 77 -3.50 0.46 -17.96
C ALA A 77 -3.81 0.52 -19.44
N GLN A 78 -5.08 0.25 -19.75
CA GLN A 78 -5.70 0.55 -21.04
C GLN A 78 -6.68 1.72 -20.83
N GLY A 79 -6.67 2.68 -21.75
CA GLY A 79 -7.54 3.84 -21.74
C GLY A 79 -8.69 3.76 -22.75
N TYR A 80 -9.84 4.32 -22.37
CA TYR A 80 -10.93 4.61 -23.29
C TYR A 80 -11.74 5.83 -22.85
N LEU A 81 -11.69 6.90 -23.64
CA LEU A 81 -12.53 8.07 -23.44
C LEU A 81 -13.69 8.05 -24.44
N SER A 82 -14.92 8.00 -23.93
CA SER A 82 -16.13 8.12 -24.74
C SER A 82 -16.53 9.57 -24.90
N GLY A 83 -16.79 10.00 -26.15
CA GLY A 83 -17.34 11.31 -26.45
C GLY A 83 -18.86 11.44 -26.23
N GLY A 84 -19.53 10.37 -25.77
CA GLY A 84 -20.98 10.31 -25.65
C GLY A 84 -21.48 9.47 -24.48
N LYS A 85 -22.80 9.48 -24.28
CA LYS A 85 -23.43 8.62 -23.26
C LYS A 85 -23.57 7.21 -23.80
N GLN A 86 -22.98 6.26 -23.08
CA GLN A 86 -23.08 4.82 -23.33
C GLN A 86 -23.28 4.13 -21.98
N ASP A 87 -23.90 2.94 -22.00
CA ASP A 87 -24.21 2.20 -20.78
C ASP A 87 -23.00 1.48 -20.18
N SER A 88 -21.96 1.23 -20.99
CA SER A 88 -20.73 0.56 -20.56
C SER A 88 -19.59 0.80 -21.55
N ALA A 89 -18.36 0.64 -21.07
CA ALA A 89 -17.19 0.66 -21.93
C ALA A 89 -17.01 -0.64 -22.74
N PRO A 90 -16.32 -0.59 -23.89
CA PRO A 90 -16.07 -1.78 -24.71
C PRO A 90 -15.28 -2.86 -23.96
N ALA A 91 -15.92 -4.00 -23.66
CA ALA A 91 -15.29 -5.09 -22.92
C ALA A 91 -14.05 -5.70 -23.63
N ASN A 92 -13.97 -5.60 -24.96
CA ASN A 92 -12.79 -6.04 -25.70
C ASN A 92 -11.52 -5.25 -25.34
N LYS A 93 -11.63 -3.97 -24.94
CA LYS A 93 -10.48 -3.20 -24.44
C LYS A 93 -10.02 -3.67 -23.06
N ALA A 94 -10.90 -4.24 -22.25
CA ALA A 94 -10.49 -4.89 -21.01
C ALA A 94 -9.78 -6.23 -21.28
N ALA A 95 -10.24 -6.98 -22.28
CA ALA A 95 -9.58 -8.21 -22.72
C ALA A 95 -8.19 -7.95 -23.34
N ASP A 96 -7.98 -6.79 -23.95
CA ASP A 96 -6.69 -6.34 -24.50
C ASP A 96 -5.57 -6.34 -23.44
N LEU A 97 -5.89 -6.15 -22.15
CA LEU A 97 -4.91 -6.24 -21.06
C LEU A 97 -4.31 -7.65 -20.87
N ASN A 98 -4.99 -8.71 -21.34
CA ASN A 98 -4.39 -10.04 -21.42
C ASN A 98 -3.26 -10.09 -22.46
N THR A 99 -3.41 -9.35 -23.56
CA THR A 99 -2.36 -9.20 -24.57
C THR A 99 -1.19 -8.41 -23.99
N ALA A 100 -1.45 -7.29 -23.31
CA ALA A 100 -0.44 -6.51 -22.60
C ALA A 100 0.38 -7.38 -21.62
N ALA A 101 -0.31 -8.15 -20.79
CA ALA A 101 0.31 -9.07 -19.83
C ALA A 101 1.19 -10.13 -20.51
N ALA A 102 0.77 -10.67 -21.67
CA ALA A 102 1.57 -11.62 -22.43
C ALA A 102 2.86 -10.97 -22.96
N TRP A 103 2.78 -9.70 -23.43
CA TRP A 103 3.94 -8.93 -23.87
C TRP A 103 4.92 -8.65 -22.73
N LEU A 104 4.43 -8.31 -21.53
CA LEU A 104 5.29 -8.19 -20.35
C LEU A 104 6.03 -9.50 -20.06
N MET A 105 5.33 -10.63 -20.05
CA MET A 105 5.93 -11.88 -19.55
C MET A 105 6.84 -12.59 -20.54
N SER A 106 6.49 -12.57 -21.83
CA SER A 106 7.11 -13.48 -22.80
C SER A 106 7.16 -12.98 -24.24
N GLY A 107 6.64 -11.78 -24.50
CA GLY A 107 6.63 -11.21 -25.85
C GLY A 107 8.03 -10.91 -26.38
N ASP A 108 8.22 -11.10 -27.69
CA ASP A 108 9.46 -10.74 -28.40
C ASP A 108 9.54 -9.22 -28.60
N LEU A 109 10.51 -8.59 -27.96
CA LEU A 109 10.64 -7.14 -27.95
C LEU A 109 11.31 -6.55 -29.21
N ALA A 110 11.71 -7.38 -30.18
CA ALA A 110 12.38 -6.92 -31.40
C ALA A 110 11.58 -5.83 -32.14
N ASN A 111 10.25 -5.97 -32.19
CA ASN A 111 9.34 -5.06 -32.91
C ASN A 111 8.50 -4.17 -31.99
N VAL A 112 8.90 -4.02 -30.72
CA VAL A 112 8.26 -3.11 -29.76
C VAL A 112 8.96 -1.74 -29.84
N PRO A 113 8.24 -0.61 -29.76
CA PRO A 113 8.87 0.73 -29.71
C PRO A 113 9.94 0.82 -28.62
N GLU A 114 11.00 1.60 -28.85
CA GLU A 114 12.17 1.66 -27.95
C GLU A 114 11.80 2.05 -26.52
N THR A 115 10.99 3.09 -26.35
CA THR A 115 10.49 3.56 -25.04
C THR A 115 9.72 2.47 -24.29
N LEU A 116 8.76 1.82 -24.94
CA LEU A 116 8.00 0.71 -24.33
C LEU A 116 8.88 -0.52 -24.07
N ARG A 117 9.87 -0.78 -24.92
CA ARG A 117 10.81 -1.89 -24.75
C ARG A 117 11.65 -1.71 -23.49
N GLU A 118 12.20 -0.52 -23.26
CA GLU A 118 13.01 -0.22 -22.08
C GLU A 118 12.24 -0.49 -20.79
N ILE A 119 11.00 0.03 -20.69
CA ILE A 119 10.17 -0.18 -19.50
C ILE A 119 9.78 -1.66 -19.32
N ILE A 120 9.47 -2.39 -20.40
CA ILE A 120 9.18 -3.83 -20.30
C ILE A 120 10.41 -4.61 -19.82
N VAL A 121 11.61 -4.28 -20.31
CA VAL A 121 12.86 -4.91 -19.86
C VAL A 121 13.07 -4.64 -18.38
N GLU A 122 12.94 -3.39 -17.94
CA GLU A 122 13.09 -3.02 -16.53
C GLU A 122 12.07 -3.74 -15.63
N CYS A 123 10.80 -3.82 -16.07
CA CYS A 123 9.79 -4.59 -15.34
C CYS A 123 10.13 -6.08 -15.26
N ARG A 124 10.63 -6.69 -16.34
CA ARG A 124 11.03 -8.11 -16.35
C ARG A 124 12.18 -8.36 -15.39
N GLU A 125 13.21 -7.52 -15.42
CA GLU A 125 14.34 -7.59 -14.51
C GLU A 125 13.88 -7.47 -13.06
N ALA A 126 13.03 -6.48 -12.74
CA ALA A 126 12.48 -6.31 -11.40
C ALA A 126 11.61 -7.50 -10.94
N ILE A 127 10.89 -8.16 -11.86
CA ILE A 127 10.14 -9.40 -11.57
C ILE A 127 11.10 -10.56 -11.30
N ASP A 128 12.12 -10.75 -12.13
CA ASP A 128 13.10 -11.84 -12.03
C ASP A 128 13.99 -11.71 -10.78
N GLU A 129 14.32 -10.48 -10.38
CA GLU A 129 15.06 -10.15 -9.17
C GLU A 129 14.21 -10.22 -7.89
N GLY A 130 12.89 -10.40 -8.03
CA GLY A 130 11.95 -10.46 -6.92
C GLY A 130 11.73 -9.12 -6.21
N GLU A 131 11.95 -8.01 -6.93
CA GLU A 131 11.65 -6.65 -6.47
C GLU A 131 10.16 -6.33 -6.55
N VAL A 132 9.42 -7.06 -7.39
CA VAL A 132 7.97 -6.90 -7.60
C VAL A 132 7.18 -7.89 -6.73
N GLU A 133 6.24 -7.37 -5.93
CA GLU A 133 5.31 -8.15 -5.10
C GLU A 133 3.89 -8.19 -5.70
N GLY A 134 3.57 -7.33 -6.67
CA GLY A 134 2.27 -7.32 -7.32
C GLY A 134 2.25 -6.79 -8.74
N ILE A 135 1.27 -7.23 -9.52
CA ILE A 135 0.97 -6.70 -10.85
C ILE A 135 -0.49 -6.26 -10.90
N GLU A 136 -0.75 -5.05 -11.40
CA GLU A 136 -2.08 -4.49 -11.52
C GLU A 136 -2.46 -4.23 -12.98
N LEU A 137 -3.63 -4.72 -13.38
CA LEU A 137 -4.22 -4.53 -14.70
C LEU A 137 -5.42 -3.58 -14.58
N LEU A 138 -5.32 -2.38 -15.14
CA LEU A 138 -6.32 -1.33 -14.97
C LEU A 138 -6.99 -1.00 -16.31
N TYR A 139 -8.31 -0.88 -16.31
CA TYR A 139 -9.03 -0.34 -17.46
C TYR A 139 -9.72 0.97 -17.08
N VAL A 140 -9.26 2.07 -17.68
CA VAL A 140 -9.65 3.45 -17.35
C VAL A 140 -10.62 3.98 -18.38
N HIS A 141 -11.80 4.42 -17.94
CA HIS A 141 -12.81 5.03 -18.82
C HIS A 141 -13.79 5.96 -18.12
N ASN A 142 -14.47 6.81 -18.88
CA ASN A 142 -15.47 7.77 -18.40
C ASN A 142 -16.93 7.29 -18.50
N LEU A 143 -17.15 5.97 -18.41
CA LEU A 143 -18.46 5.29 -18.52
C LEU A 143 -18.80 4.48 -17.26
N PRO A 144 -20.08 4.13 -17.02
CA PRO A 144 -20.45 3.26 -15.91
C PRO A 144 -19.73 1.91 -15.95
N GLU A 145 -19.33 1.41 -14.79
CA GLU A 145 -18.71 0.10 -14.66
C GLU A 145 -19.68 -1.03 -15.03
N SER A 146 -19.17 -2.11 -15.61
CA SER A 146 -20.02 -3.21 -16.10
C SER A 146 -19.52 -4.60 -15.72
N VAL A 147 -20.47 -5.52 -15.53
CA VAL A 147 -20.17 -6.93 -15.24
C VAL A 147 -19.36 -7.58 -16.36
N ASN A 148 -19.56 -7.16 -17.61
CA ASN A 148 -18.84 -7.70 -18.76
C ASN A 148 -17.35 -7.31 -18.71
N VAL A 149 -17.06 -6.02 -18.52
CA VAL A 149 -15.68 -5.54 -18.34
C VAL A 149 -15.01 -6.21 -17.15
N THR A 150 -15.69 -6.25 -16.00
CA THR A 150 -15.19 -6.92 -14.79
C THR A 150 -14.83 -8.39 -15.06
N ARG A 151 -15.63 -9.12 -15.84
CA ARG A 151 -15.34 -10.52 -16.19
C ARG A 151 -14.10 -10.67 -17.07
N GLU A 152 -13.92 -9.81 -18.07
CA GLU A 152 -12.74 -9.82 -18.93
C GLU A 152 -11.47 -9.52 -18.13
N LEU A 153 -11.51 -8.50 -17.27
CA LEU A 153 -10.42 -8.15 -16.36
C LEU A 153 -10.03 -9.30 -15.43
N GLN A 154 -11.02 -9.96 -14.83
CA GLN A 154 -10.78 -11.13 -13.98
C GLN A 154 -10.14 -12.27 -14.76
N THR A 155 -10.54 -12.48 -16.01
CA THR A 155 -9.97 -13.51 -16.89
C THR A 155 -8.50 -13.19 -17.19
N ALA A 156 -8.18 -11.94 -17.54
CA ALA A 156 -6.81 -11.48 -17.75
C ALA A 156 -5.93 -11.66 -16.50
N ALA A 157 -6.42 -11.23 -15.32
CA ALA A 157 -5.70 -11.40 -14.05
C ALA A 157 -5.45 -12.88 -13.71
N GLN A 158 -6.45 -13.74 -13.90
CA GLN A 158 -6.32 -15.18 -13.64
C GLN A 158 -5.33 -15.85 -14.59
N HIS A 159 -5.32 -15.47 -15.86
CA HIS A 159 -4.35 -15.98 -16.82
C HIS A 159 -2.92 -15.56 -16.44
N LEU A 160 -2.70 -14.27 -16.17
CA LEU A 160 -1.38 -13.79 -15.75
C LEU A 160 -0.93 -14.45 -14.43
N GLN A 161 -1.83 -14.58 -13.45
CA GLN A 161 -1.52 -15.25 -12.19
C GLN A 161 -1.10 -16.71 -12.39
N LYS A 162 -1.73 -17.42 -13.34
CA LYS A 162 -1.33 -18.79 -13.71
C LYS A 162 0.03 -18.82 -14.39
N THR A 163 0.32 -17.87 -15.28
CA THR A 163 1.62 -17.76 -15.97
C THR A 163 2.76 -17.50 -15.00
N LEU A 164 2.53 -16.69 -13.96
CA LEU A 164 3.50 -16.44 -12.89
C LEU A 164 3.74 -17.65 -11.97
N GLY A 165 2.89 -18.68 -12.03
CA GLY A 165 3.07 -19.94 -11.34
C GLY A 165 3.21 -19.79 -9.82
N SER A 166 4.36 -20.20 -9.28
CA SER A 166 4.67 -20.15 -7.83
C SER A 166 5.34 -18.86 -7.38
N ALA A 167 5.51 -17.87 -8.26
CA ALA A 167 6.04 -16.57 -7.85
C ALA A 167 5.12 -15.95 -6.78
N SER A 168 5.70 -15.33 -5.75
CA SER A 168 4.95 -14.66 -4.67
C SER A 168 4.36 -13.31 -5.11
N ILE A 169 3.94 -13.22 -6.38
CA ILE A 169 3.44 -12.00 -7.01
C ILE A 169 1.91 -12.10 -7.07
N SER A 170 1.22 -11.14 -6.46
CA SER A 170 -0.23 -11.05 -6.55
C SER A 170 -0.67 -10.25 -7.77
N VAL A 171 -1.55 -10.84 -8.59
CA VAL A 171 -2.16 -10.14 -9.73
C VAL A 171 -3.55 -9.65 -9.37
N VAL A 172 -3.82 -8.38 -9.64
CA VAL A 172 -5.13 -7.74 -9.43
C VAL A 172 -5.55 -7.05 -10.71
N ALA A 173 -6.84 -7.08 -11.05
CA ALA A 173 -7.39 -6.27 -12.13
C ALA A 173 -8.55 -5.40 -11.64
N ARG A 174 -8.64 -4.17 -12.17
CA ARG A 174 -9.64 -3.18 -11.75
C ARG A 174 -10.19 -2.37 -12.92
N GLU A 175 -11.49 -2.14 -12.87
CA GLU A 175 -12.19 -1.20 -13.74
C GLU A 175 -12.24 0.15 -13.02
N LEU A 176 -11.68 1.18 -13.65
CA LEU A 176 -11.70 2.58 -13.21
C LEU A 176 -12.69 3.34 -14.10
N GLY A 177 -13.97 3.03 -13.90
CA GLY A 177 -15.10 3.72 -14.53
C GLY A 177 -15.53 4.95 -13.74
N ILE A 178 -16.70 5.51 -14.06
CA ILE A 178 -17.18 6.74 -13.41
C ILE A 178 -17.27 6.59 -11.89
N SER A 179 -17.87 5.52 -11.39
CA SER A 179 -18.15 5.39 -9.96
C SER A 179 -16.87 5.28 -9.15
N ARG A 180 -15.90 4.52 -9.65
CA ARG A 180 -14.62 4.29 -8.97
C ARG A 180 -13.68 5.48 -9.12
N THR A 181 -13.64 6.14 -10.27
CA THR A 181 -12.82 7.35 -10.46
C THR A 181 -13.37 8.52 -9.64
N GLU A 182 -14.69 8.74 -9.63
CA GLU A 182 -15.32 9.72 -8.72
C GLU A 182 -15.03 9.39 -7.27
N HIS A 183 -15.08 8.11 -6.89
CA HIS A 183 -14.73 7.69 -5.54
C HIS A 183 -13.26 8.00 -5.21
N ILE A 184 -12.30 7.67 -6.09
CA ILE A 184 -10.87 7.99 -5.92
C ILE A 184 -10.68 9.49 -5.73
N PHE A 185 -11.25 10.28 -6.64
CA PHE A 185 -11.15 11.73 -6.62
C PHE A 185 -11.73 12.33 -5.33
N ALA A 186 -12.96 11.93 -4.96
CA ALA A 186 -13.60 12.37 -3.73
C ALA A 186 -12.86 11.90 -2.46
N THR A 187 -12.18 10.75 -2.51
CA THR A 187 -11.36 10.27 -1.39
C THR A 187 -10.03 11.01 -1.27
N GLN A 188 -9.44 11.46 -2.38
CA GLN A 188 -8.25 12.32 -2.36
C GLN A 188 -8.57 13.72 -1.81
N GLU A 189 -9.78 14.23 -2.07
CA GLU A 189 -10.29 15.44 -1.43
C GLU A 189 -10.76 15.25 0.03
N SER A 190 -10.44 14.09 0.64
CA SER A 190 -10.83 13.61 1.96
C SER A 190 -12.30 13.23 2.07
N HIS A 191 -12.62 11.94 2.24
CA HIS A 191 -13.90 11.58 2.86
C HIS A 191 -13.82 10.32 3.72
N ILE A 192 -14.14 10.55 4.99
CA ILE A 192 -14.39 9.51 5.94
C ILE A 192 -15.77 8.88 5.62
N ASP A 193 -15.78 7.58 5.27
CA ASP A 193 -16.97 6.85 4.83
C ASP A 193 -17.94 6.56 5.97
N VAL A 194 -17.40 6.37 7.18
CA VAL A 194 -18.21 6.10 8.38
C VAL A 194 -18.71 7.41 8.96
N LYS A 195 -19.84 7.88 8.44
CA LYS A 195 -20.51 9.12 8.85
C LYS A 195 -21.42 8.97 10.08
N ASP A 196 -21.68 7.75 10.51
CA ASP A 196 -22.47 7.45 11.70
C ASP A 196 -21.85 8.06 12.96
N ILE A 197 -22.69 8.31 13.97
CA ILE A 197 -22.24 8.63 15.33
C ILE A 197 -21.74 7.34 15.98
N VAL A 198 -20.49 7.36 16.45
CA VAL A 198 -19.87 6.25 17.17
C VAL A 198 -19.63 6.67 18.62
N HIS A 199 -20.18 5.91 19.56
CA HIS A 199 -19.90 6.10 20.98
C HIS A 199 -18.51 5.57 21.31
N PHE A 200 -17.66 6.44 21.82
CA PHE A 200 -16.32 6.10 22.24
C PHE A 200 -16.35 5.51 23.66
N PRO A 201 -15.77 4.32 23.88
CA PRO A 201 -16.08 3.49 25.04
C PRO A 201 -15.23 3.82 26.28
N SER A 202 -14.41 4.88 26.23
CA SER A 202 -13.35 5.07 27.22
C SER A 202 -13.06 6.55 27.45
N ASP A 203 -12.67 6.87 28.68
CA ASP A 203 -12.29 8.24 29.04
C ASP A 203 -10.98 8.62 28.35
N VAL A 204 -10.88 9.89 27.95
CA VAL A 204 -9.62 10.48 27.48
C VAL A 204 -8.64 10.55 28.65
N LYS A 205 -7.42 10.04 28.47
CA LYS A 205 -6.36 10.06 29.50
C LYS A 205 -5.38 11.19 29.33
N PHE A 206 -5.15 11.63 28.10
CA PHE A 206 -4.21 12.69 27.75
C PHE A 206 -4.68 13.35 26.44
N SER A 207 -4.46 14.65 26.31
CA SER A 207 -4.82 15.42 25.11
C SER A 207 -3.79 16.49 24.79
N GLU A 208 -3.58 16.71 23.50
CA GLU A 208 -2.78 17.79 22.92
C GLU A 208 -3.57 18.44 21.79
N SER A 209 -3.34 19.71 21.51
CA SER A 209 -4.03 20.41 20.43
C SER A 209 -3.12 21.37 19.67
N GLY A 210 -3.44 21.51 18.38
CA GLY A 210 -2.89 22.53 17.52
C GLY A 210 -4.00 23.46 16.99
N PRO A 211 -3.66 24.41 16.10
CA PRO A 211 -4.63 25.37 15.57
C PRO A 211 -5.83 24.74 14.85
N LYS A 212 -5.61 23.60 14.18
CA LYS A 212 -6.59 22.93 13.31
C LYS A 212 -6.97 21.51 13.76
N TRP A 213 -6.40 21.02 14.85
CA TRP A 213 -6.58 19.64 15.28
C TRP A 213 -6.51 19.48 16.81
N GLU A 214 -7.17 18.47 17.33
CA GLU A 214 -7.04 18.00 18.71
C GLU A 214 -6.72 16.50 18.69
N ALA A 215 -5.72 16.07 19.44
CA ALA A 215 -5.37 14.67 19.59
C ALA A 215 -5.57 14.24 21.05
N SER A 216 -6.09 13.04 21.25
CA SER A 216 -6.29 12.45 22.57
C SER A 216 -5.87 10.99 22.59
N VAL A 217 -5.42 10.51 23.74
CA VAL A 217 -4.98 9.12 23.94
C VAL A 217 -5.87 8.45 24.99
N SER A 218 -6.27 7.22 24.70
CA SER A 218 -7.08 6.38 25.58
C SER A 218 -6.74 4.89 25.38
N SER A 219 -7.35 4.04 26.20
CA SER A 219 -7.29 2.58 26.09
C SER A 219 -8.70 2.06 25.86
N VAL A 220 -8.97 1.50 24.68
CA VAL A 220 -10.30 1.02 24.30
C VAL A 220 -10.43 -0.50 24.44
N PRO A 221 -11.61 -1.04 24.79
CA PRO A 221 -11.83 -2.48 24.83
C PRO A 221 -11.70 -3.12 23.44
N GLY A 222 -11.05 -4.29 23.37
CA GLY A 222 -10.96 -5.07 22.13
C GLY A 222 -12.34 -5.48 21.59
N LEU A 223 -13.32 -5.69 22.47
CA LEU A 223 -14.70 -6.00 22.08
C LEU A 223 -15.35 -4.85 21.28
N TRP A 224 -15.13 -3.61 21.69
CA TRP A 224 -15.64 -2.43 20.96
C TRP A 224 -15.03 -2.37 19.56
N LEU A 225 -13.71 -2.61 19.44
CA LEU A 225 -13.03 -2.61 18.15
C LEU A 225 -13.51 -3.76 17.24
N HIS A 226 -13.82 -4.93 17.83
CA HIS A 226 -14.40 -6.06 17.12
C HIS A 226 -15.78 -5.74 16.55
N GLU A 227 -16.66 -5.14 17.34
CA GLU A 227 -18.00 -4.71 16.92
C GLU A 227 -17.92 -3.61 15.86
N LEU A 228 -17.02 -2.64 16.04
CA LEU A 228 -16.79 -1.57 15.10
C LEU A 228 -16.38 -2.12 13.72
N TYR A 229 -15.41 -3.04 13.69
CA TYR A 229 -14.99 -3.71 12.47
C TYR A 229 -16.10 -4.56 11.84
N SER A 230 -16.87 -5.28 12.65
CA SER A 230 -18.00 -6.09 12.15
C SER A 230 -19.08 -5.24 11.47
N LYS A 231 -19.30 -4.00 11.95
CA LYS A 231 -20.32 -3.10 11.41
C LYS A 231 -19.87 -2.37 10.14
N TYR A 232 -18.63 -1.90 10.12
CA TYR A 232 -18.16 -0.99 9.08
C TYR A 232 -17.19 -1.63 8.10
N GLU A 233 -16.56 -2.73 8.50
CA GLU A 233 -15.59 -3.49 7.73
C GLU A 233 -14.54 -2.58 7.10
N ASP A 234 -14.43 -2.60 5.77
CA ASP A 234 -13.38 -1.90 5.04
C ASP A 234 -13.58 -0.38 5.02
N ARG A 235 -14.80 0.10 5.28
CA ARG A 235 -15.12 1.54 5.34
C ARG A 235 -14.41 2.26 6.48
N LEU A 236 -13.96 1.53 7.51
CA LEU A 236 -13.16 2.14 8.59
C LEU A 236 -11.84 2.71 8.09
N PHE A 237 -11.31 2.23 6.97
CA PHE A 237 -9.98 2.62 6.49
C PHE A 237 -10.05 3.58 5.30
N SER A 238 -11.21 4.21 5.06
CA SER A 238 -11.44 5.03 3.85
C SER A 238 -10.52 6.24 3.74
N ALA A 239 -10.02 6.78 4.85
CA ALA A 239 -9.06 7.90 4.83
C ALA A 239 -7.62 7.46 4.49
N ASN A 240 -7.33 6.16 4.38
CA ASN A 240 -5.99 5.64 4.11
C ASN A 240 -5.96 4.72 2.87
N TYR A 241 -6.18 5.33 1.71
CA TYR A 241 -6.46 4.66 0.42
C TYR A 241 -5.33 3.71 -0.04
N ARG A 242 -4.04 4.05 0.20
CA ARG A 242 -2.88 3.16 -0.11
C ARG A 242 -3.02 1.74 0.45
N GLY A 243 -3.56 1.57 1.66
CA GLY A 243 -3.76 0.26 2.28
C GLY A 243 -5.03 -0.47 1.84
N PHE A 244 -6.00 0.25 1.30
CA PHE A 244 -7.32 -0.27 0.94
C PHE A 244 -7.29 -1.06 -0.38
N LEU A 245 -6.48 -0.64 -1.35
CA LEU A 245 -6.39 -1.26 -2.68
C LEU A 245 -5.50 -2.53 -2.75
N GLY A 246 -4.57 -2.77 -1.83
CA GLY A 246 -3.63 -3.90 -1.93
C GLY A 246 -3.93 -5.10 -1.03
N ILE A 247 -4.75 -4.90 0.00
CA ILE A 247 -4.83 -5.82 1.14
C ILE A 247 -6.19 -6.52 1.15
N SER A 248 -6.26 -7.70 0.52
CA SER A 248 -7.36 -8.65 0.72
C SER A 248 -7.67 -8.80 2.21
N ARG A 249 -8.94 -9.03 2.59
CA ARG A 249 -9.37 -9.25 3.99
C ARG A 249 -8.43 -10.23 4.75
N ARG A 250 -7.85 -11.22 4.06
CA ARG A 250 -6.82 -12.14 4.61
C ARG A 250 -5.50 -11.45 5.00
N ARG A 251 -4.98 -10.52 4.21
CA ARG A 251 -3.71 -9.81 4.48
C ARG A 251 -3.84 -8.77 5.61
N ARG A 252 -5.07 -8.41 6.03
CA ARG A 252 -5.33 -7.58 7.23
C ARG A 252 -5.26 -8.37 8.53
N ILE A 253 -5.23 -9.69 8.44
CA ILE A 253 -5.13 -10.56 9.61
C ILE A 253 -3.65 -10.89 9.82
N ASN A 254 -3.10 -10.37 10.91
CA ASN A 254 -1.79 -10.74 11.38
C ASN A 254 -1.96 -11.85 12.43
N ASN A 255 -1.48 -13.06 12.11
CA ASN A 255 -1.63 -14.22 12.99
C ASN A 255 -0.96 -14.01 14.36
N GLY A 256 0.13 -13.25 14.45
CA GLY A 256 0.80 -12.94 15.72
C GLY A 256 -0.07 -12.05 16.60
N ILE A 257 -0.64 -10.98 16.03
CA ILE A 257 -1.57 -10.10 16.74
C ILE A 257 -2.78 -10.90 17.21
N ARG A 258 -3.39 -11.67 16.30
CA ARG A 258 -4.55 -12.52 16.63
C ARG A 258 -4.25 -13.50 17.77
N GLN A 259 -3.13 -14.23 17.70
CA GLN A 259 -2.73 -15.16 18.76
C GLN A 259 -2.50 -14.46 20.10
N SER A 260 -1.94 -13.24 20.10
CA SER A 260 -1.77 -12.49 21.33
C SER A 260 -3.12 -12.12 21.97
N ALA A 261 -4.13 -11.79 21.16
CA ALA A 261 -5.50 -11.53 21.64
C ALA A 261 -6.18 -12.80 22.16
N GLU A 262 -6.01 -13.94 21.49
CA GLU A 262 -6.66 -15.21 21.86
C GLU A 262 -5.98 -15.90 23.06
N LEU A 263 -4.64 -15.87 23.15
CA LEU A 263 -3.87 -16.63 24.14
C LEU A 263 -3.40 -15.80 25.33
N LYS A 264 -3.15 -14.50 25.15
CA LYS A 264 -2.63 -13.60 26.18
C LYS A 264 -3.39 -12.25 26.21
N PRO A 265 -4.73 -12.26 26.32
CA PRO A 265 -5.55 -11.06 26.15
C PRO A 265 -5.21 -9.92 27.13
N LYS A 266 -4.86 -10.24 28.38
CA LYS A 266 -4.49 -9.25 29.41
C LYS A 266 -3.22 -8.47 29.09
N ASP A 267 -2.31 -9.07 28.34
CA ASP A 267 -1.03 -8.47 27.95
C ASP A 267 -1.10 -7.85 26.55
N PHE A 268 -2.26 -7.93 25.87
CA PHE A 268 -2.39 -7.45 24.51
C PHE A 268 -1.96 -5.98 24.34
N TRP A 269 -2.32 -5.15 25.31
CA TRP A 269 -2.03 -3.72 25.33
C TRP A 269 -0.51 -3.43 25.28
N VAL A 270 0.32 -4.29 25.89
CA VAL A 270 1.78 -4.12 25.87
C VAL A 270 2.47 -4.78 24.68
N PHE A 271 1.84 -5.78 24.06
CA PHE A 271 2.45 -6.55 22.96
C PHE A 271 2.25 -5.92 21.58
N ASN A 272 1.17 -5.16 21.40
CA ASN A 272 0.75 -4.72 20.09
C ASN A 272 0.73 -3.21 20.00
N ASN A 273 1.01 -2.71 18.80
CA ASN A 273 0.77 -1.32 18.48
C ASN A 273 -0.73 -1.02 18.55
N GLY A 274 -1.03 0.18 19.00
CA GLY A 274 -2.40 0.68 19.09
C GLY A 274 -3.03 0.97 17.73
N ILE A 275 -4.11 1.75 17.79
CA ILE A 275 -4.80 2.30 16.63
C ILE A 275 -4.72 3.83 16.66
N THR A 276 -4.70 4.46 15.49
CA THR A 276 -4.99 5.90 15.36
C THR A 276 -6.30 6.07 14.62
N LEU A 277 -7.26 6.71 15.27
CA LEU A 277 -8.58 7.02 14.77
C LEU A 277 -8.66 8.51 14.44
N LEU A 278 -8.87 8.85 13.18
CA LEU A 278 -9.25 10.19 12.73
C LEU A 278 -10.77 10.37 12.89
N THR A 279 -11.21 11.54 13.33
CA THR A 279 -12.63 11.91 13.41
C THR A 279 -12.86 13.33 12.90
N LEU A 280 -13.97 13.59 12.20
CA LEU A 280 -14.35 14.95 11.80
C LEU A 280 -14.92 15.77 12.96
N GLY A 281 -15.52 15.09 13.93
CA GLY A 281 -16.12 15.71 15.11
C GLY A 281 -16.00 14.84 16.35
N LYS A 282 -15.87 15.50 17.49
CA LYS A 282 -15.90 14.90 18.82
C LYS A 282 -16.81 15.77 19.68
N ARG A 283 -17.74 15.14 20.38
CA ARG A 283 -18.68 15.80 21.28
C ARG A 283 -18.75 15.04 22.59
N GLU A 284 -18.69 15.78 23.70
CA GLU A 284 -19.02 15.23 25.01
C GLU A 284 -20.52 15.33 25.26
N SER A 285 -21.14 14.22 25.64
CA SER A 285 -22.54 14.13 26.02
C SER A 285 -22.66 13.48 27.40
N LYS A 286 -23.87 13.54 28.00
CA LYS A 286 -24.13 12.86 29.29
C LYS A 286 -23.93 11.34 29.21
N ALA A 287 -23.92 10.77 27.99
CA ALA A 287 -23.73 9.34 27.74
C ALA A 287 -22.25 8.99 27.42
N GLY A 288 -21.34 9.95 27.42
CA GLY A 288 -19.93 9.75 27.11
C GLY A 288 -19.45 10.58 25.90
N VAL A 289 -18.37 10.14 25.27
CA VAL A 289 -17.80 10.80 24.09
C VAL A 289 -18.43 10.22 22.82
N GLU A 290 -18.89 11.10 21.94
CA GLU A 290 -19.44 10.78 20.63
C GLU A 290 -18.51 11.28 19.53
N LEU A 291 -18.21 10.41 18.57
CA LEU A 291 -17.36 10.69 17.42
C LEU A 291 -18.21 10.67 16.15
N THR A 292 -17.95 11.60 15.23
CA THR A 292 -18.67 11.70 13.95
C THR A 292 -17.71 11.74 12.79
N GLY A 293 -17.95 10.91 11.78
CA GLY A 293 -17.03 10.79 10.65
C GLY A 293 -15.72 10.16 11.09
N ILE A 294 -15.68 8.84 11.34
CA ILE A 294 -14.46 8.15 11.84
C ILE A 294 -13.69 7.33 10.78
N SER A 295 -12.35 7.40 10.81
CA SER A 295 -11.50 6.51 10.01
C SER A 295 -10.24 6.09 10.77
N ILE A 296 -9.85 4.83 10.66
CA ILE A 296 -8.62 4.28 11.23
C ILE A 296 -7.49 4.50 10.23
N ILE A 297 -6.60 5.44 10.55
CA ILE A 297 -5.44 5.81 9.73
C ILE A 297 -4.18 5.03 10.13
N ASN A 298 -4.16 4.40 11.31
CA ASN A 298 -3.11 3.46 11.75
C ASN A 298 -3.73 2.27 12.48
N GLY A 299 -3.17 1.07 12.29
CA GLY A 299 -3.60 -0.14 13.02
C GLY A 299 -4.63 -0.99 12.26
N ALA A 300 -4.57 -1.00 10.92
CA ALA A 300 -5.43 -1.85 10.08
C ALA A 300 -5.25 -3.35 10.40
N GLN A 301 -4.01 -3.79 10.64
CA GLN A 301 -3.74 -5.18 11.05
C GLN A 301 -4.27 -5.48 12.45
N THR A 302 -4.10 -4.55 13.41
CA THR A 302 -4.66 -4.69 14.77
C THR A 302 -6.18 -4.83 14.73
N THR A 303 -6.83 -3.92 14.00
CA THR A 303 -8.29 -3.89 13.85
C THR A 303 -8.82 -5.13 13.12
N GLY A 304 -8.23 -5.50 11.99
CA GLY A 304 -8.65 -6.69 11.23
C GLY A 304 -8.39 -8.00 11.98
N SER A 305 -7.29 -8.10 12.73
CA SER A 305 -6.97 -9.28 13.54
C SER A 305 -7.95 -9.45 14.70
N ILE A 306 -8.31 -8.38 15.41
CA ILE A 306 -9.32 -8.42 16.49
C ILE A 306 -10.73 -8.63 15.92
N GLY A 307 -11.08 -7.91 14.85
CA GLY A 307 -12.39 -7.98 14.20
C GLY A 307 -12.70 -9.33 13.56
N SER A 308 -11.70 -10.15 13.27
CA SER A 308 -11.88 -11.50 12.69
C SER A 308 -11.91 -12.65 13.71
N ILE A 309 -11.81 -12.34 15.01
CA ILE A 309 -11.86 -13.35 16.08
C ILE A 309 -13.27 -13.93 16.20
N ASP A 310 -13.38 -15.25 16.23
CA ASP A 310 -14.64 -15.94 16.54
C ASP A 310 -14.92 -15.88 18.04
N LEU A 311 -15.80 -14.96 18.45
CA LEU A 311 -16.18 -14.74 19.85
C LEU A 311 -16.87 -15.94 20.50
N LYS A 312 -17.37 -16.92 19.71
CA LYS A 312 -17.92 -18.16 20.28
C LYS A 312 -16.84 -19.10 20.79
N LYS A 313 -15.61 -18.96 20.29
CA LYS A 313 -14.47 -19.82 20.61
C LYS A 313 -13.46 -19.15 21.52
N ASN A 314 -13.33 -17.83 21.44
CA ASN A 314 -12.31 -17.08 22.18
C ASN A 314 -12.94 -15.90 22.93
N ASP A 315 -12.56 -15.73 24.21
CA ASP A 315 -12.99 -14.59 25.02
C ASP A 315 -11.93 -13.48 24.97
N ILE A 316 -12.30 -12.33 24.37
CA ILE A 316 -11.43 -11.15 24.27
C ILE A 316 -11.82 -10.01 25.21
N LYS A 317 -12.67 -10.26 26.21
CA LYS A 317 -13.14 -9.20 27.16
C LYS A 317 -12.01 -8.51 27.91
N SER A 318 -10.87 -9.17 28.09
CA SER A 318 -9.70 -8.60 28.77
C SER A 318 -8.68 -7.95 27.83
N VAL A 319 -8.94 -7.96 26.51
CA VAL A 319 -8.13 -7.25 25.53
C VAL A 319 -8.42 -5.75 25.64
N ASN A 320 -7.35 -4.96 25.79
CA ASN A 320 -7.39 -3.51 25.71
C ASN A 320 -6.39 -3.03 24.65
N VAL A 321 -6.75 -1.99 23.90
CA VAL A 321 -5.97 -1.48 22.77
C VAL A 321 -5.65 -0.01 23.01
N LEU A 322 -4.38 0.37 22.90
CA LEU A 322 -3.96 1.78 22.88
C LEU A 322 -4.65 2.48 21.69
N CYS A 323 -5.31 3.60 21.93
CA CYS A 323 -6.03 4.35 20.91
C CYS A 323 -5.64 5.82 20.96
N ARG A 324 -5.20 6.36 19.84
CA ARG A 324 -5.05 7.81 19.63
C ARG A 324 -6.20 8.31 18.76
N VAL A 325 -7.01 9.23 19.27
CA VAL A 325 -8.11 9.86 18.53
C VAL A 325 -7.67 11.25 18.11
N ILE A 326 -7.68 11.53 16.81
CA ILE A 326 -7.35 12.82 16.22
C ILE A 326 -8.63 13.41 15.65
N GLN A 327 -9.08 14.54 16.20
CA GLN A 327 -10.14 15.35 15.64
C GLN A 327 -9.54 16.39 14.69
N CYS A 328 -9.97 16.37 13.43
CA CYS A 328 -9.64 17.39 12.45
C CYS A 328 -10.72 17.41 11.37
N SER A 329 -11.13 18.62 10.96
CA SER A 329 -12.11 18.82 9.88
C SER A 329 -11.53 19.60 8.69
N ASP A 330 -10.25 19.97 8.75
CA ASP A 330 -9.55 20.71 7.71
C ASP A 330 -8.93 19.71 6.72
N PRO A 331 -9.38 19.67 5.45
CA PRO A 331 -8.94 18.65 4.48
C PRO A 331 -7.43 18.60 4.25
N GLU A 332 -6.78 19.77 4.17
CA GLU A 332 -5.32 19.86 3.99
C GLU A 332 -4.57 19.23 5.17
N THR A 333 -4.95 19.60 6.40
CA THR A 333 -4.34 19.05 7.62
C THR A 333 -4.62 17.55 7.75
N ILE A 334 -5.81 17.08 7.38
CA ILE A 334 -6.14 15.65 7.35
C ILE A 334 -5.19 14.90 6.40
N SER A 335 -4.98 15.42 5.19
CA SER A 335 -4.08 14.84 4.20
C SER A 335 -2.65 14.73 4.74
N GLU A 336 -2.12 15.79 5.36
CA GLU A 336 -0.80 15.76 6.00
C GLU A 336 -0.73 14.75 7.15
N ILE A 337 -1.76 14.71 8.03
CA ILE A 337 -1.82 13.75 9.14
C ILE A 337 -1.73 12.32 8.62
N VAL A 338 -2.51 11.98 7.58
CA VAL A 338 -2.50 10.65 6.97
C VAL A 338 -1.13 10.36 6.36
N ARG A 339 -0.58 11.29 5.57
CA ARG A 339 0.74 11.17 4.93
C ARG A 339 1.84 10.90 5.96
N TYR A 340 1.98 11.74 6.98
CA TYR A 340 3.02 11.58 8.00
C TYR A 340 2.81 10.38 8.90
N ASN A 341 1.56 9.94 9.10
CA ASN A 341 1.32 8.71 9.85
C ASN A 341 1.74 7.46 9.07
N ASN A 342 1.59 7.48 7.75
CA ASN A 342 2.00 6.39 6.87
C ASN A 342 3.52 6.28 6.75
N THR A 343 4.24 7.40 6.62
CA THR A 343 5.70 7.40 6.48
C THR A 343 6.45 6.97 7.75
N GLN A 344 5.81 7.05 8.92
CA GLN A 344 6.38 6.53 10.18
C GLN A 344 6.42 5.00 10.28
N ASN A 345 5.63 4.27 9.46
CA ASN A 345 5.50 2.82 9.56
C ASN A 345 6.43 2.02 8.64
N GLU A 346 7.37 2.67 7.96
CA GLU A 346 8.36 2.00 7.11
C GLU A 346 9.43 1.32 7.97
N ILE A 347 9.03 0.25 8.66
CA ILE A 347 9.95 -0.65 9.38
C ILE A 347 10.59 -1.55 8.32
N THR A 348 11.88 -1.34 8.09
CA THR A 348 12.67 -2.26 7.29
C THR A 348 12.96 -3.51 8.13
N THR A 349 12.97 -4.68 7.50
CA THR A 349 13.12 -5.97 8.19
C THR A 349 14.40 -6.07 9.05
N TRP A 350 15.45 -5.32 8.70
CA TRP A 350 16.72 -5.30 9.42
C TRP A 350 16.73 -4.45 10.69
N ASP A 351 15.80 -3.51 10.88
CA ASP A 351 15.70 -2.71 12.12
C ASP A 351 15.49 -3.61 13.35
N GLN A 352 14.85 -4.77 13.17
CA GLN A 352 14.66 -5.79 14.19
C GLN A 352 15.97 -6.48 14.64
N PHE A 353 17.00 -6.48 13.78
CA PHE A 353 18.29 -7.14 14.04
C PHE A 353 19.33 -6.19 14.61
N SER A 354 19.03 -4.89 14.69
CA SER A 354 19.92 -3.86 15.23
C SER A 354 20.52 -4.17 16.62
N ASN A 355 19.78 -4.94 17.44
CA ASN A 355 20.20 -5.36 18.78
C ASN A 355 20.68 -6.83 18.85
N ASP A 356 20.83 -7.52 17.72
CA ASP A 356 21.30 -8.91 17.68
C ASP A 356 22.77 -9.00 18.13
N SER A 357 23.10 -10.05 18.89
CA SER A 357 24.46 -10.29 19.39
C SER A 357 25.52 -10.40 18.29
N GLU A 358 25.16 -10.91 17.11
CA GLU A 358 26.07 -10.97 15.96
C GLU A 358 26.29 -9.59 15.35
N GLN A 359 25.27 -8.73 15.34
CA GLN A 359 25.42 -7.34 14.89
C GLN A 359 26.35 -6.54 15.81
N ASN A 360 26.38 -6.88 17.10
CA ASN A 360 27.36 -6.33 18.04
C ASN A 360 28.78 -6.86 17.81
N ARG A 361 28.93 -8.10 17.33
CA ARG A 361 30.24 -8.67 16.96
C ARG A 361 30.78 -7.98 15.71
N ILE A 362 29.99 -7.93 14.64
CA ILE A 362 30.34 -7.26 13.37
C ILE A 362 30.68 -5.78 13.61
N PHE A 363 29.91 -5.11 14.47
CA PHE A 363 30.21 -3.73 14.86
C PHE A 363 31.62 -3.56 15.43
N LYS A 364 32.06 -4.45 16.33
CA LYS A 364 33.40 -4.41 16.92
C LYS A 364 34.49 -4.75 15.91
N GLU A 365 34.24 -5.71 15.03
CA GLU A 365 35.20 -6.12 13.98
C GLU A 365 35.43 -4.99 12.98
N PHE A 366 34.38 -4.26 12.57
CA PHE A 366 34.53 -3.07 11.73
C PHE A 366 35.25 -1.92 12.47
N GLU A 367 35.01 -1.74 13.77
CA GLU A 367 35.70 -0.75 14.60
C GLU A 367 37.22 -1.03 14.68
N GLU A 368 37.61 -2.31 14.85
CA GLU A 368 39.01 -2.74 14.84
C GLU A 368 39.71 -2.48 13.49
N LEU A 369 38.96 -2.54 12.39
CA LEU A 369 39.43 -2.23 11.04
C LEU A 369 39.41 -0.73 10.72
N GLY A 370 38.98 0.12 11.65
CA GLY A 370 38.91 1.57 11.47
C GLY A 370 37.69 2.06 10.67
N HIS A 371 36.66 1.24 10.52
CA HIS A 371 35.42 1.57 9.81
C HIS A 371 34.23 1.77 10.75
N THR A 372 33.32 2.67 10.38
CA THR A 372 32.12 2.95 11.19
C THR A 372 30.94 2.10 10.71
N TYR A 373 30.59 1.07 11.47
CA TYR A 373 29.43 0.22 11.19
C TYR A 373 28.15 0.73 11.88
N VAL A 374 27.07 0.92 11.11
CA VAL A 374 25.81 1.49 11.60
C VAL A 374 24.73 0.43 11.68
N ARG A 375 24.23 0.19 12.91
CA ARG A 375 23.25 -0.87 13.23
C ARG A 375 21.78 -0.44 13.11
N LYS A 376 21.47 0.86 13.04
CA LYS A 376 20.11 1.44 13.01
C LYS A 376 20.04 2.62 12.04
N ARG A 377 18.86 2.88 11.45
CA ARG A 377 18.63 4.11 10.68
C ARG A 377 18.75 5.33 11.60
N GLY A 378 19.56 6.30 11.21
CA GLY A 378 19.71 7.59 11.92
C GLY A 378 20.96 8.34 11.50
N PHE A 379 20.76 9.45 10.76
CA PHE A 379 21.78 10.41 10.31
C PHE A 379 23.04 9.82 9.68
N ARG A 380 23.02 9.63 8.35
CA ARG A 380 24.26 9.69 7.56
C ARG A 380 24.82 11.12 7.69
N ALA A 381 25.60 11.37 8.75
CA ALA A 381 26.54 12.47 8.71
C ALA A 381 27.48 12.15 7.55
N ALA A 382 27.61 13.06 6.58
CA ALA A 382 28.43 12.87 5.40
C ALA A 382 29.80 12.25 5.77
N GLY A 383 30.04 10.99 5.41
CA GLY A 383 31.24 10.22 5.76
C GLY A 383 31.08 8.70 5.55
N ASP A 384 32.22 7.99 5.54
CA ASP A 384 32.43 6.55 5.30
C ASP A 384 31.76 5.62 6.34
N GLN A 385 30.43 5.66 6.42
CA GLN A 385 29.63 4.77 7.26
C GLN A 385 29.09 3.60 6.43
N ILE A 386 29.16 2.38 6.98
CA ILE A 386 28.69 1.16 6.34
C ILE A 386 27.49 0.61 7.12
N GLY A 387 26.35 0.43 6.44
CA GLY A 387 25.10 -0.05 7.01
C GLY A 387 25.02 -1.58 7.14
N ILE A 388 24.13 -2.05 8.02
CA ILE A 388 23.82 -3.48 8.22
C ILE A 388 23.43 -4.20 6.92
N GLU A 389 22.69 -3.51 6.06
CA GLU A 389 22.23 -3.97 4.76
C GLU A 389 23.36 -4.07 3.73
N GLU A 390 24.42 -3.26 3.88
CA GLU A 390 25.58 -3.22 2.98
C GLU A 390 26.60 -4.33 3.33
N VAL A 391 26.69 -4.73 4.59
CA VAL A 391 27.59 -5.82 5.05
C VAL A 391 26.97 -7.21 4.88
N ALA A 392 25.65 -7.34 5.07
CA ALA A 392 25.02 -8.65 5.16
C ALA A 392 25.11 -9.47 3.86
N GLN A 393 24.99 -8.83 2.70
CA GLN A 393 25.05 -9.49 1.39
C GLN A 393 26.46 -10.05 1.09
N PRO A 394 27.56 -9.25 1.12
CA PRO A 394 28.92 -9.75 0.96
C PRO A 394 29.27 -10.85 1.96
N LEU A 395 28.86 -10.71 3.22
CA LEU A 395 29.14 -11.68 4.26
C LEU A 395 28.52 -13.05 3.98
N LEU A 396 27.25 -13.07 3.53
CA LEU A 396 26.58 -14.30 3.13
C LEU A 396 27.25 -14.94 1.91
N ALA A 397 27.61 -14.14 0.91
CA ALA A 397 28.32 -14.61 -0.27
C ALA A 397 29.67 -15.24 0.10
N PHE A 398 30.46 -14.56 0.93
CA PHE A 398 31.76 -15.04 1.42
C PHE A 398 31.64 -16.37 2.17
N HIS A 399 30.58 -16.55 2.95
CA HIS A 399 30.29 -17.81 3.65
C HIS A 399 29.70 -18.92 2.77
N GLY A 400 29.81 -18.79 1.44
CA GLY A 400 29.34 -19.79 0.48
C GLY A 400 27.82 -19.84 0.34
N ARG A 401 27.11 -18.84 0.88
CA ARG A 401 25.66 -18.68 0.73
C ARG A 401 25.35 -17.57 -0.29
N TYR A 402 26.03 -17.61 -1.43
CA TYR A 402 25.85 -16.64 -2.52
C TYR A 402 24.38 -16.51 -2.97
N GLN A 403 23.62 -17.61 -2.99
CA GLN A 403 22.18 -17.59 -3.29
C GLN A 403 21.34 -16.80 -2.27
N ASP A 404 21.83 -16.60 -1.05
CA ASP A 404 21.16 -15.80 -0.03
C ASP A 404 21.73 -14.39 0.05
N GLY A 405 23.01 -14.20 -0.30
CA GLY A 405 23.65 -12.90 -0.44
C GLY A 405 23.22 -12.11 -1.68
N ILE A 406 22.65 -12.78 -2.69
CA ILE A 406 22.07 -12.16 -3.89
C ILE A 406 20.58 -11.82 -3.70
N ARG A 407 19.94 -12.30 -2.63
CA ARG A 407 18.53 -11.93 -2.34
C ARG A 407 18.42 -10.46 -1.98
N GLY A 408 17.27 -9.85 -2.29
CA GLY A 408 16.97 -8.47 -1.92
C GLY A 408 17.21 -8.20 -0.44
N LYS A 409 17.75 -7.03 -0.12
CA LYS A 409 18.27 -6.66 1.22
C LYS A 409 17.35 -7.03 2.38
N ASN A 410 16.03 -6.90 2.20
CA ASN A 410 15.02 -7.26 3.20
C ASN A 410 14.91 -8.78 3.50
N GLN A 411 15.09 -9.62 2.48
CA GLN A 411 14.87 -11.07 2.61
C GLN A 411 15.94 -11.76 3.47
N ILE A 412 17.14 -11.18 3.55
CA ILE A 412 18.25 -11.68 4.38
C ILE A 412 17.87 -11.72 5.87
N PHE A 413 17.04 -10.76 6.28
CA PHE A 413 16.62 -10.56 7.66
C PHE A 413 15.30 -11.27 7.99
N GLU A 414 14.75 -12.09 7.09
CA GLU A 414 13.63 -12.95 7.45
C GLU A 414 14.08 -14.12 8.35
N ARG A 415 13.33 -14.37 9.43
CA ARG A 415 13.63 -15.25 10.59
C ARG A 415 14.30 -16.60 10.30
N ASN A 416 14.22 -17.14 9.09
CA ASN A 416 14.77 -18.45 8.74
C ASN A 416 16.17 -18.41 8.08
N LEU A 417 16.57 -17.29 7.46
CA LEU A 417 17.84 -17.20 6.73
C LEU A 417 18.99 -16.75 7.62
N TYR A 418 18.75 -15.76 8.48
CA TYR A 418 19.73 -15.24 9.44
C TYR A 418 20.01 -16.23 10.60
N ILE A 419 18.96 -16.85 11.16
CA ILE A 419 19.09 -17.81 12.27
C ILE A 419 19.76 -19.12 11.82
N ARG A 420 19.59 -19.56 10.55
CA ARG A 420 20.31 -20.74 10.04
C ARG A 420 21.81 -20.50 9.85
N THR A 421 22.23 -19.24 9.65
CA THR A 421 23.64 -18.83 9.62
C THR A 421 24.30 -18.98 11.01
N ARG A 422 23.52 -18.79 12.09
CA ARG A 422 23.93 -18.86 13.50
C ARG A 422 24.63 -20.19 13.88
N SER A 423 24.24 -21.32 13.28
CA SER A 423 24.78 -22.63 13.67
C SER A 423 26.09 -23.02 12.97
N LYS A 424 26.41 -22.40 11.81
CA LYS A 424 27.61 -22.74 11.03
C LYS A 424 28.78 -21.77 11.24
N ILE A 425 28.51 -20.49 11.53
CA ILE A 425 29.57 -19.50 11.85
C ILE A 425 30.38 -19.94 13.08
N LYS A 426 29.72 -20.52 14.09
CA LYS A 426 30.37 -21.05 15.30
C LYS A 426 31.26 -22.29 15.06
N LYS A 427 31.06 -23.03 13.97
CA LYS A 427 31.76 -24.29 13.69
C LYS A 427 33.06 -24.11 12.88
N LEU A 428 33.29 -22.95 12.30
CA LEU A 428 34.45 -22.72 11.42
C LEU A 428 35.60 -21.98 12.10
N GLY A 429 35.42 -21.45 13.32
CA GLY A 429 36.53 -20.91 14.11
C GLY A 429 37.28 -19.75 13.45
N ILE A 430 36.57 -18.89 12.72
CA ILE A 430 37.14 -17.72 12.06
C ILE A 430 36.60 -16.47 12.73
N SER A 431 37.49 -15.77 13.44
CA SER A 431 37.40 -14.34 13.73
C SER A 431 37.55 -13.57 12.42
N PHE A 432 36.87 -12.44 12.26
CA PHE A 432 37.34 -11.46 11.27
C PHE A 432 38.78 -11.04 11.58
#